data_AF-A0A5C2SPX6-F1
#
_entry.id   AF-A0A5C2SPX6-F1
#
_cell.length_a   1.000
_cell.length_b   1.000
_cell.length_c   1.000
_cell.angle_alpha   90.00
_cell.angle_beta   90.00
_cell.angle_gamma   90.00
#
_symmetry.space_group_name_H-M   'P 1'
#
loop_
_entity.id
_entity.type
_entity.pdbx_description
1 polymer ?
#
loop_
_entity_poly.entity_id
_entity_poly.type
_entity_poly.pdbx_seq_one_letter_code
_entity_poly.pdbx_strand_id
1 'polypeptide(L)'
;MTAAPLFTLCVTSGKFGPRVGSLNLDREDGTPVIRTPTPALLTATSRGVVPHFSRDSVQITGAIQHIQLPFESFLDRNPPVLTLVGGARPLHQFLGYETDKHVLTLTLRDPSDGRKMPPNGNDFMSAHCTRGVRKVNLPTWKTYVQKCKPDLVVALSDTPFTPPPHSQKRMTKSIERSISWLADFLRVLDDPSASCPRNVLVHLAGGAEPHARGEFADRLTEPIEQKDAVGLSPFNTLDDGVAGYVFDLLPLHTTLAAEACRPIEPSSPVDELLKVSDSQRSSPDSSIRLAELLQASLDPLPVHKPRFVNSPVSPHEILRLVREVGIDLVDGFWAQRAADIGVALDFRFPVPAESSITSADCPAPRTRKDGKMDLGHNLFDSMYRHDHSRLASSFSDGHSAGQSHSNDLPVCPCGACSPRSPASRLLHSSVDIQSWQDSQRPLPPSALQPPFVRSYVHHLLHTHEMCSHTLLAMHNLTVLSAFLEGIRKVLGREFPKDELEKEIVRFEQKYDEDMVLWDEAATMWLDVEHARGKGRLARERGKQTASTMGTAA
;
A
#
# COMPACT_ATOMS: atom_id res chain seq x y z
N MET A 1 10.56 6.11 33.16
CA MET A 1 9.18 6.20 32.65
C MET A 1 9.04 5.11 31.62
N THR A 2 8.10 4.18 31.79
CA THR A 2 7.86 3.10 30.81
C THR A 2 7.33 3.72 29.52
N ALA A 3 7.98 3.47 28.39
CA ALA A 3 7.53 3.95 27.08
C ALA A 3 6.08 3.49 26.83
N ALA A 4 5.25 4.38 26.25
CA ALA A 4 3.89 4.04 25.90
C ALA A 4 3.88 2.90 24.85
N PRO A 5 2.91 1.96 24.91
CA PRO A 5 2.86 0.88 23.94
C PRO A 5 2.57 1.41 22.54
N LEU A 6 3.24 0.83 21.53
CA LEU A 6 3.05 1.19 20.13
C LEU A 6 1.59 1.04 19.67
N PHE A 7 0.85 0.10 20.24
CA PHE A 7 -0.55 -0.16 19.90
C PHE A 7 -1.42 -0.21 21.14
N THR A 8 -2.58 0.43 21.08
CA THR A 8 -3.61 0.38 22.12
C THR A 8 -4.89 -0.17 21.50
N LEU A 9 -5.33 -1.32 21.98
CA LEU A 9 -6.57 -1.95 21.56
C LEU A 9 -7.75 -1.31 22.30
N CYS A 10 -8.74 -0.80 21.57
CA CYS A 10 -9.92 -0.15 22.14
C CYS A 10 -11.14 -1.09 22.16
N VAL A 11 -11.40 -1.77 21.04
CA VAL A 11 -12.55 -2.68 20.86
C VAL A 11 -12.06 -3.96 20.20
N THR A 12 -12.54 -5.13 20.65
CA THR A 12 -12.23 -6.43 20.05
C THR A 12 -13.42 -7.37 20.21
N SER A 13 -13.79 -8.09 19.14
CA SER A 13 -14.87 -9.09 19.18
C SER A 13 -14.34 -10.52 19.27
N GLY A 14 -13.39 -10.75 20.18
CA GLY A 14 -12.66 -12.02 20.33
C GLY A 14 -11.20 -11.91 19.90
N LYS A 15 -10.52 -13.07 19.82
CA LYS A 15 -9.11 -13.18 19.40
C LYS A 15 -8.94 -12.98 17.89
N PHE A 16 -9.83 -13.62 17.14
CA PHE A 16 -9.98 -13.52 15.68
C PHE A 16 -11.35 -12.89 15.44
N GLY A 17 -11.34 -11.65 14.98
CA GLY A 17 -12.55 -10.85 14.88
C GLY A 17 -12.24 -9.38 14.62
N PRO A 18 -13.26 -8.59 14.26
CA PRO A 18 -13.08 -7.17 14.05
C PRO A 18 -12.54 -6.50 15.30
N ARG A 19 -11.64 -5.53 15.07
CA ARG A 19 -11.02 -4.77 16.14
C ARG A 19 -10.74 -3.35 15.75
N VAL A 20 -10.76 -2.47 16.74
CA VAL A 20 -10.40 -1.06 16.61
C VAL A 20 -9.36 -0.76 17.66
N GLY A 21 -8.25 -0.17 17.23
CA GLY A 21 -7.21 0.31 18.12
C GLY A 21 -6.63 1.63 17.63
N SER A 22 -5.52 2.00 18.25
CA SER A 22 -4.72 3.17 17.88
C SER A 22 -3.25 2.81 17.90
N LEU A 23 -2.56 3.02 16.78
CA LEU A 23 -1.11 3.01 16.71
C LEU A 23 -0.60 4.36 17.24
N ASN A 24 0.24 4.35 18.27
CA ASN A 24 0.80 5.54 18.91
C ASN A 24 2.32 5.49 18.77
N LEU A 25 2.88 6.25 17.81
CA LEU A 25 4.31 6.33 17.63
C LEU A 25 4.88 7.51 18.43
N ASP A 26 5.57 7.20 19.51
CA ASP A 26 6.44 8.13 20.21
C ASP A 26 7.90 7.89 19.79
N ARG A 27 8.53 8.96 19.33
CA ARG A 27 9.91 8.96 18.84
C ARG A 27 10.93 9.33 19.92
N GLU A 28 10.48 9.79 21.09
CA GLU A 28 11.29 10.19 22.24
C GLU A 28 12.35 11.27 21.94
N ASP A 29 12.16 12.04 20.87
CA ASP A 29 13.05 13.14 20.45
C ASP A 29 12.35 14.51 20.52
N GLY A 30 11.20 14.58 21.17
CA GLY A 30 10.36 15.78 21.29
C GLY A 30 9.43 16.02 20.10
N THR A 31 9.46 15.17 19.06
CA THR A 31 8.46 15.24 17.99
C THR A 31 7.06 14.85 18.51
N PRO A 32 5.98 15.46 17.99
CA PRO A 32 4.63 15.12 18.40
C PRO A 32 4.32 13.63 18.18
N VAL A 33 3.65 13.01 19.15
CA VAL A 33 3.22 11.61 19.05
C VAL A 33 2.20 11.47 17.91
N ILE A 34 2.51 10.63 16.94
CA ILE A 34 1.58 10.33 15.84
C ILE A 34 0.59 9.28 16.34
N ARG A 35 -0.71 9.59 16.25
CA ARG A 35 -1.80 8.67 16.59
C ARG A 35 -2.56 8.29 15.33
N THR A 36 -2.73 7.00 15.11
CA THR A 36 -3.44 6.47 13.95
C THR A 36 -4.51 5.47 14.38
N PRO A 37 -5.81 5.77 14.17
CA PRO A 37 -6.87 4.82 14.44
C PRO A 37 -6.86 3.67 13.42
N THR A 38 -7.03 2.42 13.89
CA THR A 38 -6.99 1.20 13.05
C THR A 38 -8.40 0.63 12.79
N PRO A 39 -8.68 0.00 11.64
CA PRO A 39 -7.77 -0.29 10.51
C PRO A 39 -7.31 0.95 9.74
N ALA A 40 -6.05 1.01 9.29
CA ALA A 40 -5.44 2.16 8.62
C ALA A 40 -4.65 1.79 7.34
N LEU A 41 -4.45 2.78 6.47
CA LEU A 41 -3.78 2.63 5.18
C LEU A 41 -2.25 2.64 5.34
N LEU A 42 -1.59 1.64 4.74
CA LEU A 42 -0.15 1.60 4.52
C LEU A 42 0.16 1.89 3.05
N THR A 43 0.97 2.92 2.77
CA THR A 43 1.25 3.37 1.41
C THR A 43 2.53 2.73 0.89
N ALA A 44 2.45 2.03 -0.24
CA ALA A 44 3.61 1.41 -0.87
C ALA A 44 4.48 2.46 -1.59
N THR A 45 5.78 2.21 -1.67
CA THR A 45 6.74 3.09 -2.34
C THR A 45 7.65 2.34 -3.30
N SER A 46 8.18 3.08 -4.27
CA SER A 46 9.31 2.65 -5.09
C SER A 46 10.47 3.59 -4.83
N ARG A 47 11.62 3.05 -4.40
CA ARG A 47 12.81 3.86 -3.99
C ARG A 47 12.46 4.94 -2.95
N GLY A 48 11.52 4.64 -2.04
CA GLY A 48 11.08 5.56 -1.00
C GLY A 48 10.24 6.74 -1.48
N VAL A 49 9.74 6.68 -2.72
CA VAL A 49 8.81 7.65 -3.29
C VAL A 49 7.46 6.98 -3.51
N VAL A 50 6.39 7.64 -3.08
CA VAL A 50 5.02 7.23 -3.41
C VAL A 50 4.87 7.41 -4.94
N PRO A 51 4.56 6.35 -5.71
CA PRO A 51 4.43 6.46 -7.16
C PRO A 51 3.52 7.61 -7.57
N HIS A 52 3.95 8.39 -8.57
CA HIS A 52 3.28 9.59 -9.12
C HIS A 52 3.26 10.84 -8.25
N PHE A 53 3.84 10.80 -7.04
CA PHE A 53 3.75 11.93 -6.11
C PHE A 53 5.09 12.67 -5.98
N SER A 54 5.01 13.98 -6.08
CA SER A 54 6.02 14.87 -5.49
C SER A 54 5.90 14.89 -3.96
N ARG A 55 6.86 15.50 -3.27
CA ARG A 55 6.78 15.65 -1.81
C ARG A 55 5.60 16.52 -1.40
N ASP A 56 5.38 17.62 -2.12
CA ASP A 56 4.25 18.51 -1.92
C ASP A 56 2.92 17.75 -2.10
N SER A 57 2.84 16.89 -3.11
CA SER A 57 1.69 16.02 -3.34
C SER A 57 1.42 15.07 -2.16
N VAL A 58 2.48 14.52 -1.54
CA VAL A 58 2.35 13.68 -0.33
C VAL A 58 1.87 14.53 0.86
N GLN A 59 2.46 15.71 1.05
CA GLN A 59 2.11 16.62 2.15
C GLN A 59 0.65 17.06 2.10
N ILE A 60 0.11 17.41 0.93
CA ILE A 60 -1.29 17.81 0.80
C ILE A 60 -2.27 16.63 0.88
N THR A 61 -1.81 15.40 0.67
CA THR A 61 -2.67 14.22 0.67
C THR A 61 -2.80 13.69 2.10
N GLY A 62 -3.93 13.96 2.74
CA GLY A 62 -4.22 13.53 4.12
C GLY A 62 -4.27 12.01 4.33
N ALA A 63 -4.52 11.24 3.26
CA ALA A 63 -4.58 9.78 3.30
C ALA A 63 -3.21 9.10 3.54
N ILE A 64 -2.10 9.77 3.23
CA ILE A 64 -0.76 9.21 3.34
C ILE A 64 -0.19 9.55 4.73
N GLN A 65 -0.20 8.57 5.62
CA GLN A 65 0.38 8.67 6.96
C GLN A 65 1.45 7.60 7.18
N HIS A 66 1.13 6.34 6.90
CA HIS A 66 2.06 5.22 7.00
C HIS A 66 2.66 4.91 5.64
N ILE A 67 3.98 4.79 5.57
CA ILE A 67 4.73 4.57 4.34
C ILE A 67 5.62 3.34 4.50
N GLN A 68 5.47 2.38 3.60
CA GLN A 68 6.33 1.20 3.53
C GLN A 68 7.47 1.44 2.56
N LEU A 69 8.69 1.16 3.00
CA LEU A 69 9.92 1.43 2.26
C LEU A 69 10.71 0.15 1.96
N PRO A 70 10.62 -0.37 0.72
CA PRO A 70 11.46 -1.47 0.25
C PRO A 70 12.92 -1.07 0.07
N PHE A 71 13.80 -1.57 0.94
CA PHE A 71 15.22 -1.23 0.94
C PHE A 71 15.98 -1.82 -0.26
N GLU A 72 15.53 -2.93 -0.84
CA GLU A 72 16.21 -3.61 -1.95
C GLU A 72 16.51 -2.69 -3.14
N SER A 73 15.65 -1.69 -3.34
CA SER A 73 15.79 -0.69 -4.40
C SER A 73 17.03 0.21 -4.24
N PHE A 74 17.62 0.28 -3.04
CA PHE A 74 18.82 1.06 -2.71
C PHE A 74 20.12 0.22 -2.68
N LEU A 75 20.05 -1.08 -2.96
CA LEU A 75 21.22 -1.98 -2.99
C LEU A 75 22.03 -1.91 -4.31
N ASP A 76 21.71 -0.94 -5.17
CA ASP A 76 22.43 -0.71 -6.43
C ASP A 76 23.82 -0.10 -6.20
N ARG A 77 24.05 0.53 -5.04
CA ARG A 77 25.32 1.11 -4.60
C ARG A 77 25.78 0.51 -3.26
N ASN A 78 27.09 0.45 -3.05
CA ASN A 78 27.70 0.02 -1.79
C ASN A 78 28.70 1.09 -1.31
N PRO A 79 28.51 1.70 -0.12
CA PRO A 79 27.34 1.54 0.75
C PRO A 79 26.05 2.11 0.11
N PRO A 80 24.86 1.59 0.47
CA PRO A 80 23.59 2.14 0.00
C PRO A 80 23.42 3.61 0.38
N VAL A 81 22.82 4.42 -0.50
CA VAL A 81 22.75 5.88 -0.31
C VAL A 81 22.03 6.31 0.98
N LEU A 82 20.99 5.57 1.40
CA LEU A 82 20.27 5.85 2.65
C LEU A 82 21.16 5.75 3.89
N THR A 83 22.23 4.97 3.83
CA THR A 83 23.15 4.74 4.94
C THR A 83 24.24 5.81 5.05
N LEU A 84 24.31 6.72 4.08
CA LEU A 84 25.29 7.81 4.04
C LEU A 84 24.78 9.10 4.70
N VAL A 85 23.50 9.14 5.06
CA VAL A 85 22.86 10.32 5.62
C VAL A 85 23.01 10.29 7.14
N GLY A 86 23.55 11.37 7.71
CA GLY A 86 23.66 11.55 9.15
C GLY A 86 22.42 12.21 9.76
N GLY A 87 22.46 12.46 11.07
CA GLY A 87 21.42 13.20 11.78
C GLY A 87 20.55 12.33 12.70
N ALA A 88 19.55 12.97 13.30
CA ALA A 88 18.61 12.32 14.22
C ALA A 88 17.68 11.35 13.49
N ARG A 89 17.15 11.76 12.33
CA ARG A 89 16.22 10.98 11.48
C ARG A 89 16.68 10.94 10.01
N PRO A 90 17.75 10.19 9.69
CA PRO A 90 18.33 10.13 8.35
C PRO A 90 17.33 9.78 7.26
N LEU A 91 16.44 8.80 7.50
CA LEU A 91 15.48 8.34 6.50
C LEU A 91 14.44 9.41 6.15
N HIS A 92 13.88 10.08 7.16
CA HIS A 92 12.96 11.21 6.97
C HIS A 92 13.63 12.37 6.24
N GLN A 93 14.85 12.73 6.66
CA GLN A 93 15.62 13.82 6.08
C GLN A 93 15.95 13.57 4.61
N PHE A 94 16.42 12.36 4.27
CA PHE A 94 16.78 12.02 2.90
C PHE A 94 15.58 11.99 1.96
N LEU A 95 14.46 11.43 2.43
CA LEU A 95 13.27 11.22 1.60
C LEU A 95 12.29 12.39 1.66
N GLY A 96 12.52 13.40 2.51
CA GLY A 96 11.67 14.57 2.67
C GLY A 96 10.29 14.23 3.26
N TYR A 97 10.24 13.30 4.23
CA TYR A 97 9.00 12.98 4.96
C TYR A 97 8.96 13.72 6.30
N GLU A 98 7.89 14.47 6.53
CA GLU A 98 7.69 15.19 7.80
C GLU A 98 7.50 14.23 8.98
N THR A 99 8.24 14.45 10.06
CA THR A 99 8.24 13.57 11.24
C THR A 99 6.99 13.71 12.10
N ASP A 100 6.26 14.82 12.03
CA ASP A 100 5.00 15.05 12.74
C ASP A 100 3.78 14.44 12.01
N LYS A 101 3.90 14.18 10.70
CA LYS A 101 2.81 13.61 9.90
C LYS A 101 3.03 12.15 9.50
N HIS A 102 4.25 11.76 9.14
CA HIS A 102 4.52 10.49 8.46
C HIS A 102 5.20 9.47 9.37
N VAL A 103 4.94 8.18 9.11
CA VAL A 103 5.57 7.03 9.77
C VAL A 103 6.24 6.15 8.72
N LEU A 104 7.52 5.83 8.90
CA LEU A 104 8.32 5.07 7.93
C LEU A 104 8.61 3.65 8.43
N THR A 105 8.02 2.66 7.74
CA THR A 105 8.26 1.22 7.97
C THR A 105 9.27 0.69 6.95
N LEU A 106 10.42 0.22 7.42
CA LEU A 106 11.49 -0.29 6.57
C LEU A 106 11.36 -1.82 6.38
N THR A 107 11.32 -2.25 5.12
CA THR A 107 11.35 -3.68 4.73
C THR A 107 12.59 -3.96 3.89
N LEU A 108 13.16 -5.16 3.93
CA LEU A 108 14.27 -5.47 3.02
C LEU A 108 13.77 -5.61 1.57
N ARG A 109 12.65 -6.30 1.36
CA ARG A 109 12.03 -6.50 0.04
C ARG A 109 10.71 -5.74 -0.11
N ASP A 110 10.31 -5.50 -1.35
CA ASP A 110 8.98 -5.02 -1.73
C ASP A 110 7.97 -6.16 -1.53
N PRO A 111 7.03 -6.06 -0.57
CA PRO A 111 6.03 -7.10 -0.33
C PRO A 111 5.06 -7.29 -1.51
N SER A 112 4.98 -6.32 -2.41
CA SER A 112 4.18 -6.37 -3.63
C SER A 112 4.98 -6.89 -4.84
N ASP A 113 6.23 -7.30 -4.64
CA ASP A 113 7.09 -7.85 -5.70
C ASP A 113 7.22 -9.38 -5.62
N GLY A 114 6.38 -10.04 -6.42
CA GLY A 114 6.29 -11.49 -6.52
C GLY A 114 7.28 -12.12 -7.50
N ARG A 115 8.27 -11.36 -8.00
CA ARG A 115 9.21 -11.90 -8.99
C ARG A 115 9.90 -13.15 -8.47
N LYS A 116 10.16 -14.08 -9.39
CA LYS A 116 10.97 -15.26 -9.09
C LYS A 116 12.36 -14.84 -8.63
N MET A 117 12.78 -15.34 -7.48
CA MET A 117 14.09 -15.04 -6.89
C MET A 117 14.91 -16.30 -6.66
N PRO A 118 16.25 -16.20 -6.70
CA PRO A 118 17.12 -17.25 -6.20
C PRO A 118 16.79 -17.58 -4.73
N PRO A 119 16.89 -18.84 -4.31
CA PRO A 119 16.58 -19.24 -2.95
C PRO A 119 17.51 -18.54 -1.94
N ASN A 120 16.97 -18.29 -0.73
CA ASN A 120 17.76 -17.71 0.35
C ASN A 120 18.75 -18.73 0.94
N GLY A 121 19.90 -18.22 1.39
CA GLY A 121 20.95 -18.99 2.04
C GLY A 121 20.66 -19.27 3.52
N ASN A 122 21.62 -19.87 4.21
CA ASN A 122 21.55 -20.03 5.67
C ASN A 122 21.77 -18.67 6.39
N ASP A 123 22.55 -17.79 5.78
CA ASP A 123 23.09 -16.56 6.36
C ASP A 123 22.71 -15.30 5.55
N PHE A 124 22.01 -15.46 4.42
CA PHE A 124 21.61 -14.34 3.57
C PHE A 124 20.21 -14.48 2.98
N MET A 125 19.58 -13.33 2.75
CA MET A 125 18.37 -13.18 1.95
C MET A 125 18.72 -12.59 0.57
N SER A 126 18.05 -13.07 -0.47
CA SER A 126 18.17 -12.55 -1.83
C SER A 126 17.22 -11.37 -2.02
N ALA A 127 17.75 -10.23 -2.45
CA ALA A 127 17.00 -9.00 -2.72
C ALA A 127 17.28 -8.51 -4.14
N HIS A 128 16.33 -7.86 -4.81
CA HIS A 128 16.47 -7.42 -6.19
C HIS A 128 16.61 -5.89 -6.29
N CYS A 129 17.69 -5.41 -6.90
CA CYS A 129 17.87 -4.00 -7.23
C CYS A 129 17.95 -3.80 -8.76
N THR A 130 18.02 -2.56 -9.22
CA THR A 130 18.17 -2.26 -10.66
C THR A 130 19.44 -2.86 -11.29
N ARG A 131 20.43 -3.25 -10.48
CA ARG A 131 21.66 -3.93 -10.93
C ARG A 131 21.61 -5.45 -10.70
N GLY A 132 20.42 -6.02 -10.59
CA GLY A 132 20.16 -7.44 -10.39
C GLY A 132 20.13 -7.86 -8.92
N VAL A 133 20.23 -9.17 -8.69
CA VAL A 133 20.11 -9.77 -7.36
C VAL A 133 21.32 -9.42 -6.49
N ARG A 134 21.06 -9.13 -5.22
CA ARG A 134 22.04 -8.88 -4.15
C ARG A 134 21.72 -9.78 -2.97
N LYS A 135 22.78 -10.24 -2.29
CA LYS A 135 22.67 -11.02 -1.06
C LYS A 135 22.85 -10.08 0.11
N VAL A 136 21.94 -10.10 1.06
CA VAL A 136 22.02 -9.32 2.30
C VAL A 136 22.01 -10.28 3.46
N ASN A 137 23.09 -10.26 4.25
CA ASN A 137 23.18 -11.02 5.49
C ASN A 137 22.68 -10.19 6.68
N LEU A 138 22.43 -10.86 7.80
CA LEU A 138 21.86 -10.23 8.99
C LEU A 138 22.73 -9.12 9.60
N PRO A 139 24.07 -9.25 9.74
CA PRO A 139 24.91 -8.16 10.24
C PRO A 139 24.86 -6.91 9.35
N THR A 140 24.82 -7.12 8.02
CA THR A 140 24.67 -6.03 7.06
C THR A 140 23.30 -5.37 7.20
N TRP A 141 22.23 -6.16 7.36
CA TRP A 141 20.89 -5.62 7.59
C TRP A 141 20.81 -4.80 8.87
N LYS A 142 21.35 -5.31 10.00
CA LYS A 142 21.46 -4.54 11.25
C LYS A 142 22.16 -3.21 11.05
N THR A 143 23.28 -3.21 10.34
CA THR A 143 24.05 -1.99 10.03
C THR A 143 23.21 -1.00 9.23
N TYR A 144 22.45 -1.47 8.25
CA TYR A 144 21.56 -0.61 7.46
C TYR A 144 20.45 -0.01 8.30
N VAL A 145 19.79 -0.81 9.15
CA VAL A 145 18.73 -0.36 10.05
C VAL A 145 19.25 0.68 11.06
N GLN A 146 20.41 0.43 11.67
CA GLN A 146 21.06 1.36 12.61
C GLN A 146 21.40 2.69 11.96
N LYS A 147 21.89 2.68 10.72
CA LYS A 147 22.22 3.91 9.97
C LYS A 147 20.98 4.65 9.48
N CYS A 148 19.93 3.93 9.05
CA CYS A 148 18.71 4.56 8.52
C CYS A 148 17.77 5.07 9.61
N LYS A 149 17.76 4.43 10.80
CA LYS A 149 16.87 4.73 11.94
C LYS A 149 15.38 4.88 11.53
N PRO A 150 14.77 3.83 10.94
CA PRO A 150 13.35 3.87 10.61
C PRO A 150 12.46 3.90 11.86
N ASP A 151 11.18 4.24 11.70
CA ASP A 151 10.22 4.24 12.82
C ASP A 151 9.78 2.83 13.20
N LEU A 152 9.62 1.97 12.18
CA LEU A 152 9.37 0.54 12.31
C LEU A 152 10.28 -0.22 11.34
N VAL A 153 10.64 -1.45 11.67
CA VAL A 153 11.45 -2.31 10.81
C VAL A 153 10.89 -3.71 10.78
N VAL A 154 10.79 -4.30 9.60
CA VAL A 154 10.42 -5.71 9.46
C VAL A 154 11.68 -6.57 9.54
N ALA A 155 11.68 -7.55 10.44
CA ALA A 155 12.75 -8.53 10.59
C ALA A 155 12.91 -9.38 9.31
N LEU A 156 14.10 -9.93 9.09
CA LEU A 156 14.33 -10.82 7.97
C LEU A 156 13.54 -12.12 8.15
N SER A 157 12.87 -12.57 7.08
CA SER A 157 12.10 -13.82 7.03
C SER A 157 12.48 -14.59 5.78
N ASP A 158 12.64 -15.91 5.90
CA ASP A 158 13.00 -16.79 4.79
C ASP A 158 11.80 -17.17 3.92
N THR A 159 11.08 -16.18 3.41
CA THR A 159 9.91 -16.42 2.54
C THR A 159 10.39 -16.92 1.16
N PRO A 160 9.90 -18.09 0.68
CA PRO A 160 10.29 -18.61 -0.64
C PRO A 160 9.58 -17.86 -1.77
N PHE A 161 10.35 -17.42 -2.77
CA PHE A 161 9.86 -16.87 -4.05
C PHE A 161 10.30 -17.74 -5.23
N THR A 162 10.56 -19.00 -4.95
CA THR A 162 10.70 -20.06 -5.96
C THR A 162 9.31 -20.60 -6.30
N PRO A 163 9.09 -21.21 -7.48
CA PRO A 163 7.80 -21.80 -7.81
C PRO A 163 7.34 -22.85 -6.77
N PRO A 164 6.06 -22.88 -6.36
CA PRO A 164 5.46 -23.97 -5.58
C PRO A 164 5.30 -25.25 -6.44
N PRO A 165 5.04 -26.43 -5.83
CA PRO A 165 4.90 -26.69 -4.39
C PRO A 165 6.25 -26.71 -3.66
N HIS A 166 6.22 -26.41 -2.36
CA HIS A 166 7.41 -26.46 -1.50
C HIS A 166 7.44 -27.77 -0.69
N SER A 167 8.61 -28.38 -0.60
CA SER A 167 8.77 -29.59 0.22
C SER A 167 8.67 -29.25 1.71
N GLN A 168 8.25 -30.23 2.52
CA GLN A 168 8.21 -30.09 3.98
C GLN A 168 9.57 -29.64 4.54
N LYS A 169 10.67 -30.23 4.06
CA LYS A 169 12.05 -29.83 4.42
C LYS A 169 12.35 -28.36 4.11
N ARG A 170 11.78 -27.79 3.04
CA ARG A 170 11.95 -26.37 2.71
C ARG A 170 11.18 -25.48 3.69
N MET A 171 9.98 -25.90 4.08
CA MET A 171 9.13 -25.19 5.05
C MET A 171 9.78 -25.16 6.44
N THR A 172 10.23 -26.30 6.95
CA THR A 172 10.93 -26.38 8.25
C THR A 172 12.15 -25.47 8.29
N LYS A 173 12.97 -25.48 7.22
CA LYS A 173 14.13 -24.57 7.11
C LYS A 173 13.73 -23.09 7.11
N SER A 174 12.62 -22.74 6.46
CA SER A 174 12.11 -21.37 6.43
C SER A 174 11.75 -20.91 7.85
N ILE A 175 11.08 -21.75 8.62
CA ILE A 175 10.70 -21.49 10.02
C ILE A 175 11.96 -21.32 10.88
N GLU A 176 12.84 -22.32 10.88
CA GLU A 176 14.07 -22.34 11.70
C GLU A 176 14.96 -21.12 11.44
N ARG A 177 15.19 -20.78 10.16
CA ARG A 177 16.00 -19.62 9.78
C ARG A 177 15.35 -18.32 10.19
N SER A 178 14.05 -18.16 10.01
CA SER A 178 13.35 -16.93 10.36
C SER A 178 13.36 -16.68 11.87
N ILE A 179 13.17 -17.73 12.68
CA ILE A 179 13.31 -17.66 14.15
C ILE A 179 14.75 -17.32 14.56
N SER A 180 15.73 -18.01 13.99
CA SER A 180 17.15 -17.76 14.27
C SER A 180 17.56 -16.34 13.89
N TRP A 181 17.13 -15.85 12.72
CA TRP A 181 17.44 -14.49 12.27
C TRP A 181 16.75 -13.43 13.13
N LEU A 182 15.53 -13.67 13.61
CA LEU A 182 14.85 -12.77 14.55
C LEU A 182 15.57 -12.72 15.91
N ALA A 183 15.91 -13.87 16.48
CA ALA A 183 16.66 -13.96 17.74
C ALA A 183 18.00 -13.22 17.62
N ASP A 184 18.73 -13.47 16.54
CA ASP A 184 19.96 -12.74 16.28
C ASP A 184 19.72 -11.25 16.04
N PHE A 185 18.61 -10.85 15.41
CA PHE A 185 18.27 -9.45 15.14
C PHE A 185 18.01 -8.66 16.43
N LEU A 186 17.27 -9.26 17.37
CA LEU A 186 16.93 -8.68 18.67
C LEU A 186 18.11 -8.66 19.65
N ARG A 187 19.13 -9.48 19.42
CA ARG A 187 20.31 -9.57 20.29
C ARG A 187 21.08 -8.25 20.33
N VAL A 188 21.27 -7.73 21.54
CA VAL A 188 22.17 -6.61 21.87
C VAL A 188 23.42 -7.20 22.54
N LEU A 189 24.58 -7.00 21.91
CA LEU A 189 25.87 -7.35 22.50
C LEU A 189 26.45 -6.10 23.19
N ASP A 190 27.44 -6.26 24.06
CA ASP A 190 28.08 -5.23 24.94
C ASP A 190 28.73 -4.03 24.22
N ASP A 191 28.36 -3.75 22.97
CA ASP A 191 28.68 -2.51 22.28
C ASP A 191 27.77 -1.37 22.83
N PRO A 192 28.33 -0.37 23.53
CA PRO A 192 27.56 0.74 24.09
C PRO A 192 26.87 1.62 23.04
N SER A 193 27.19 1.45 21.75
CA SER A 193 26.51 2.12 20.63
C SER A 193 25.36 1.30 20.02
N ALA A 194 25.25 0.01 20.35
CA ALA A 194 24.25 -0.89 19.80
C ALA A 194 22.97 -0.87 20.63
N SER A 195 21.94 -0.17 20.16
CA SER A 195 20.57 -0.33 20.67
C SER A 195 19.80 -1.33 19.81
N CYS A 196 18.97 -2.17 20.42
CA CYS A 196 17.96 -2.94 19.69
C CYS A 196 17.08 -1.97 18.88
N PRO A 197 16.78 -2.25 17.59
CA PRO A 197 15.84 -1.45 16.83
C PRO A 197 14.51 -1.38 17.58
N ARG A 198 13.95 -0.18 17.70
CA ARG A 198 12.61 -0.01 18.28
C ARG A 198 11.57 -0.45 17.26
N ASN A 199 10.44 -0.97 17.75
CA ASN A 199 9.30 -1.36 16.92
C ASN A 199 9.63 -2.39 15.82
N VAL A 200 10.24 -3.52 16.21
CA VAL A 200 10.50 -4.64 15.28
C VAL A 200 9.19 -5.35 14.95
N LEU A 201 8.86 -5.45 13.68
CA LEU A 201 7.76 -6.25 13.17
C LEU A 201 8.28 -7.60 12.68
N VAL A 202 7.51 -8.67 12.90
CA VAL A 202 7.85 -10.02 12.43
C VAL A 202 6.90 -10.45 11.32
N HIS A 203 7.45 -10.94 10.21
CA HIS A 203 6.65 -11.63 9.20
C HIS A 203 6.33 -13.04 9.67
N LEU A 204 5.05 -13.40 9.70
CA LEU A 204 4.59 -14.71 10.17
C LEU A 204 4.78 -15.78 9.07
N ALA A 205 5.86 -16.55 9.20
CA ALA A 205 6.26 -17.61 8.28
C ALA A 205 5.36 -18.86 8.37
N GLY A 206 5.65 -19.89 7.56
CA GLY A 206 4.87 -21.15 7.50
C GLY A 206 4.10 -21.36 6.18
N GLY A 207 4.15 -20.39 5.26
CA GLY A 207 3.57 -20.54 3.92
C GLY A 207 2.06 -20.81 3.93
N ALA A 208 1.57 -21.61 2.99
CA ALA A 208 0.16 -21.99 2.87
C ALA A 208 -0.21 -23.24 3.70
N GLU A 209 0.52 -23.52 4.78
CA GLU A 209 0.29 -24.69 5.66
C GLU A 209 -0.07 -24.23 7.08
N PRO A 210 -1.30 -24.46 7.56
CA PRO A 210 -1.75 -24.01 8.89
C PRO A 210 -0.89 -24.54 10.04
N HIS A 211 -0.49 -25.82 9.99
CA HIS A 211 0.32 -26.41 11.07
C HIS A 211 1.71 -25.76 11.16
N ALA A 212 2.36 -25.54 10.02
CA ALA A 212 3.66 -24.87 9.93
C ALA A 212 3.59 -23.41 10.41
N ARG A 213 2.46 -22.74 10.16
CA ARG A 213 2.16 -21.39 10.66
C ARG A 213 1.99 -21.34 12.18
N GLY A 214 1.31 -22.32 12.76
CA GLY A 214 1.20 -22.49 14.20
C GLY A 214 2.56 -22.76 14.84
N GLU A 215 3.35 -23.69 14.28
CA GLU A 215 4.69 -24.04 14.75
C GLU A 215 5.63 -22.82 14.81
N PHE A 216 5.62 -21.97 13.77
CA PHE A 216 6.41 -20.74 13.78
C PHE A 216 6.00 -19.81 14.93
N ALA A 217 4.70 -19.68 15.17
CA ALA A 217 4.17 -18.79 16.18
C ALA A 217 4.38 -19.33 17.61
N ASP A 218 4.28 -20.65 17.82
CA ASP A 218 4.61 -21.31 19.09
C ASP A 218 6.07 -21.03 19.48
N ARG A 219 7.00 -21.18 18.53
CA ARG A 219 8.43 -20.88 18.73
C ARG A 219 8.73 -19.42 19.07
N LEU A 220 7.84 -18.47 18.73
CA LEU A 220 8.00 -17.07 19.16
C LEU A 220 7.66 -16.91 20.66
N THR A 221 6.77 -17.75 21.17
CA THR A 221 6.26 -17.71 22.56
C THR A 221 6.97 -18.67 23.50
N GLU A 222 7.84 -19.55 22.98
CA GLU A 222 8.68 -20.43 23.79
C GLU A 222 9.58 -19.61 24.74
N PRO A 223 9.68 -20.01 26.02
CA PRO A 223 10.57 -19.36 26.97
C PRO A 223 12.03 -19.43 26.51
N ILE A 224 12.71 -18.28 26.49
CA ILE A 224 14.13 -18.19 26.17
C ILE A 224 14.95 -18.63 27.39
N GLU A 225 15.76 -19.67 27.23
CA GLU A 225 16.75 -20.06 28.24
C GLU A 225 17.90 -19.05 28.27
N GLN A 226 17.88 -18.13 29.24
CA GLN A 226 18.84 -17.02 29.32
C GLN A 226 20.33 -17.45 29.33
N LYS A 227 20.61 -18.69 29.75
CA LYS A 227 21.99 -19.25 29.76
C LYS A 227 22.57 -19.39 28.35
N ASP A 228 21.72 -19.71 27.38
CA ASP A 228 22.12 -19.98 25.99
C ASP A 228 21.83 -18.79 25.05
N ALA A 229 21.20 -17.74 25.59
CA ALA A 229 20.64 -16.62 24.85
C ALA A 229 21.23 -15.26 25.29
N VAL A 230 22.55 -15.20 25.45
CA VAL A 230 23.28 -13.97 25.81
C VAL A 230 22.89 -12.82 24.87
N GLY A 231 22.53 -11.68 25.44
CA GLY A 231 22.14 -10.46 24.71
C GLY A 231 20.66 -10.35 24.32
N LEU A 232 19.80 -11.31 24.71
CA LEU A 232 18.34 -11.22 24.54
C LEU A 232 17.59 -10.70 25.78
N SER A 233 18.29 -10.42 26.88
CA SER A 233 17.69 -9.71 28.02
C SER A 233 17.18 -8.33 27.58
N PRO A 234 15.98 -7.89 27.99
CA PRO A 234 15.13 -8.43 29.07
C PRO A 234 13.98 -9.35 28.61
N PHE A 235 14.03 -9.91 27.39
CA PHE A 235 12.91 -10.67 26.82
C PHE A 235 12.79 -12.07 27.46
N ASN A 236 11.57 -12.48 27.81
CA ASN A 236 11.27 -13.84 28.26
C ASN A 236 10.97 -14.76 27.08
N THR A 237 10.36 -14.21 26.03
CA THR A 237 10.06 -14.87 24.76
C THR A 237 10.57 -14.01 23.60
N LEU A 238 10.73 -14.57 22.40
CA LEU A 238 11.11 -13.74 21.24
C LEU A 238 10.00 -12.74 20.91
N ASP A 239 8.75 -13.12 21.14
CA ASP A 239 7.60 -12.24 20.96
C ASP A 239 7.71 -10.97 21.81
N ASP A 240 8.26 -11.00 23.03
CA ASP A 240 8.43 -9.80 23.87
C ASP A 240 9.26 -8.69 23.17
N GLY A 241 10.18 -9.07 22.26
CA GLY A 241 10.97 -8.14 21.46
C GLY A 241 10.31 -7.67 20.16
N VAL A 242 9.14 -8.22 19.84
CA VAL A 242 8.36 -7.92 18.64
C VAL A 242 7.21 -6.97 18.98
N ALA A 243 7.06 -5.92 18.19
CA ALA A 243 6.04 -4.89 18.35
C ALA A 243 4.77 -5.11 17.54
N GLY A 244 4.77 -6.03 16.57
CA GLY A 244 3.62 -6.32 15.71
C GLY A 244 3.89 -7.40 14.67
N TYR A 245 2.84 -7.86 14.01
CA TYR A 245 2.87 -8.99 13.09
C TYR A 245 2.58 -8.56 11.67
N VAL A 246 3.27 -9.15 10.70
CA VAL A 246 3.13 -8.87 9.26
C VAL A 246 2.74 -10.13 8.51
N PHE A 247 1.76 -10.00 7.62
CA PHE A 247 1.36 -11.02 6.66
C PHE A 247 1.59 -10.52 5.25
N ASP A 248 2.47 -11.19 4.51
CA ASP A 248 2.63 -10.94 3.07
C ASP A 248 1.69 -11.89 2.31
N LEU A 249 0.62 -11.36 1.71
CA LEU A 249 -0.38 -12.19 1.05
C LEU A 249 0.07 -12.68 -0.33
N LEU A 250 0.92 -11.93 -1.03
CA LEU A 250 1.35 -12.26 -2.40
C LEU A 250 1.97 -13.67 -2.54
N PRO A 251 2.90 -14.11 -1.66
CA PRO A 251 3.38 -15.50 -1.67
C PRO A 251 2.29 -16.54 -1.35
N LEU A 252 1.33 -16.21 -0.48
CA LEU A 252 0.23 -17.10 -0.11
C LEU A 252 -0.73 -17.28 -1.27
N HIS A 253 -1.16 -16.17 -1.89
CA HIS A 253 -1.95 -16.16 -3.12
C HIS A 253 -1.30 -17.01 -4.21
N THR A 254 0.01 -16.84 -4.43
CA THR A 254 0.76 -17.62 -5.43
C THR A 254 0.70 -19.12 -5.14
N THR A 255 0.82 -19.50 -3.87
CA THR A 255 0.82 -20.91 -3.45
C THR A 255 -0.58 -21.51 -3.54
N LEU A 256 -1.59 -20.81 -3.02
CA LEU A 256 -3.00 -21.22 -3.04
C LEU A 256 -3.53 -21.35 -4.49
N ALA A 257 -3.13 -20.44 -5.38
CA ALA A 257 -3.48 -20.50 -6.79
C ALA A 257 -2.86 -21.72 -7.49
N ALA A 258 -1.59 -22.04 -7.17
CA ALA A 258 -0.91 -23.21 -7.71
C ALA A 258 -1.54 -24.53 -7.24
N GLU A 259 -1.97 -24.61 -5.97
CA GLU A 259 -2.69 -25.77 -5.43
C GLU A 259 -4.07 -25.97 -6.07
N ALA A 260 -4.73 -24.88 -6.46
CA ALA A 260 -6.04 -24.91 -7.11
C ALA A 260 -6.00 -25.36 -8.59
N CYS A 261 -4.84 -25.79 -9.13
CA CYS A 261 -4.66 -26.19 -10.53
C CYS A 261 -5.16 -25.15 -11.55
N ARG A 262 -4.99 -23.86 -11.27
CA ARG A 262 -5.04 -22.82 -12.30
C ARG A 262 -3.61 -22.60 -12.79
N PRO A 263 -3.15 -23.23 -13.89
CA PRO A 263 -1.88 -22.83 -14.48
C PRO A 263 -2.01 -21.34 -14.84
N ILE A 264 -1.19 -20.50 -14.19
CA ILE A 264 -0.87 -19.19 -14.74
C ILE A 264 0.02 -19.51 -15.95
N GLU A 265 -0.59 -19.81 -17.09
CA GLU A 265 0.16 -19.78 -18.35
C GLU A 265 0.58 -18.34 -18.58
N PRO A 266 1.88 -18.04 -18.72
CA PRO A 266 2.30 -16.72 -19.17
C PRO A 266 1.80 -16.57 -20.61
N SER A 267 0.68 -15.89 -20.77
CA SER A 267 -0.10 -15.94 -22.01
C SER A 267 -0.45 -14.54 -22.50
N SER A 268 0.50 -13.61 -22.47
CA SER A 268 0.55 -12.46 -23.37
C SER A 268 1.80 -11.61 -23.09
N PRO A 269 2.36 -10.87 -24.07
CA PRO A 269 3.28 -9.76 -23.81
C PRO A 269 2.73 -8.69 -22.83
N VAL A 270 1.43 -8.72 -22.51
CA VAL A 270 0.77 -7.95 -21.43
C VAL A 270 1.38 -8.27 -20.04
N ASP A 271 1.74 -9.54 -19.79
CA ASP A 271 2.23 -10.01 -18.47
C ASP A 271 3.67 -9.57 -18.16
N GLU A 272 4.45 -9.11 -19.15
CA GLU A 272 5.81 -8.58 -18.90
C GLU A 272 5.79 -7.13 -18.37
N LEU A 273 4.70 -6.39 -18.64
CA LEU A 273 4.51 -5.00 -18.20
C LEU A 273 3.67 -4.88 -16.91
N LEU A 274 2.80 -5.86 -16.66
CA LEU A 274 2.03 -6.00 -15.42
C LEU A 274 2.79 -6.90 -14.43
N LYS A 275 2.75 -6.59 -13.12
CA LYS A 275 3.41 -7.43 -12.12
C LYS A 275 2.56 -8.69 -11.88
N VAL A 276 3.18 -9.79 -11.46
CA VAL A 276 2.47 -11.04 -11.06
C VAL A 276 1.38 -10.79 -9.99
N SER A 277 1.52 -9.73 -9.19
CA SER A 277 0.48 -9.28 -8.25
C SER A 277 -0.85 -8.90 -8.91
N ASP A 278 -0.81 -8.48 -10.19
CA ASP A 278 -1.94 -7.85 -10.87
C ASP A 278 -2.92 -8.88 -11.47
N SER A 279 -2.49 -10.14 -11.61
CA SER A 279 -3.31 -11.25 -12.10
C SER A 279 -3.97 -12.07 -10.99
N GLN A 280 -3.64 -11.80 -9.73
CA GLN A 280 -4.26 -12.46 -8.59
C GLN A 280 -5.69 -11.92 -8.38
N ARG A 281 -6.59 -12.80 -7.96
CA ARG A 281 -8.01 -12.50 -7.74
C ARG A 281 -8.43 -13.04 -6.39
N SER A 282 -9.22 -12.26 -5.66
CA SER A 282 -9.88 -12.76 -4.46
C SER A 282 -11.12 -13.56 -4.82
N SER A 283 -11.47 -14.48 -3.95
CA SER A 283 -12.75 -15.16 -3.92
C SER A 283 -13.14 -15.42 -2.47
N PRO A 284 -14.41 -15.70 -2.17
CA PRO A 284 -14.81 -16.13 -0.83
C PRO A 284 -13.98 -17.32 -0.33
N ASP A 285 -13.80 -18.35 -1.15
CA ASP A 285 -13.04 -19.56 -0.79
C ASP A 285 -11.56 -19.26 -0.51
N SER A 286 -10.90 -18.45 -1.36
CA SER A 286 -9.49 -18.09 -1.13
C SER A 286 -9.34 -17.21 0.12
N SER A 287 -10.31 -16.33 0.39
CA SER A 287 -10.34 -15.50 1.59
C SER A 287 -10.51 -16.33 2.87
N ILE A 288 -11.35 -17.38 2.83
CA ILE A 288 -11.53 -18.34 3.94
C ILE A 288 -10.21 -19.06 4.22
N ARG A 289 -9.57 -19.63 3.18
CA ARG A 289 -8.27 -20.30 3.33
C ARG A 289 -7.19 -19.37 3.87
N LEU A 290 -7.16 -18.12 3.41
CA LEU A 290 -6.25 -17.11 3.96
C LEU A 290 -6.55 -16.81 5.42
N ALA A 291 -7.81 -16.65 5.80
CA ALA A 291 -8.20 -16.42 7.18
C ALA A 291 -7.76 -17.58 8.09
N GLU A 292 -7.97 -18.84 7.68
CA GLU A 292 -7.51 -20.03 8.40
C GLU A 292 -5.99 -20.01 8.63
N LEU A 293 -5.21 -19.69 7.58
CA LEU A 293 -3.76 -19.57 7.68
C LEU A 293 -3.34 -18.48 8.67
N LEU A 294 -3.93 -17.28 8.56
CA LEU A 294 -3.62 -16.15 9.41
C LEU A 294 -4.03 -16.40 10.87
N GLN A 295 -5.18 -17.02 11.10
CA GLN A 295 -5.66 -17.41 12.43
C GLN A 295 -4.72 -18.44 13.06
N ALA A 296 -4.26 -19.44 12.31
CA ALA A 296 -3.29 -20.43 12.81
C ALA A 296 -1.98 -19.77 13.28
N SER A 297 -1.47 -18.76 12.58
CA SER A 297 -0.31 -17.99 13.05
C SER A 297 -0.60 -17.15 14.29
N LEU A 298 -1.84 -16.68 14.49
CA LEU A 298 -2.21 -15.79 15.59
C LEU A 298 -2.67 -16.53 16.84
N ASP A 299 -2.95 -17.83 16.77
CA ASP A 299 -3.50 -18.62 17.87
C ASP A 299 -2.62 -18.73 19.13
N PRO A 300 -1.28 -18.79 19.05
CA PRO A 300 -0.46 -18.70 20.27
C PRO A 300 -0.13 -17.25 20.66
N LEU A 301 -0.36 -16.29 19.76
CA LEU A 301 0.14 -14.91 19.91
C LEU A 301 -0.81 -13.99 20.70
N PRO A 302 -0.27 -12.95 21.37
CA PRO A 302 -1.08 -11.98 22.09
C PRO A 302 -1.91 -11.08 21.16
N VAL A 303 -3.07 -10.67 21.67
CA VAL A 303 -4.01 -9.79 20.96
C VAL A 303 -3.61 -8.32 21.01
N HIS A 304 -2.76 -7.87 21.94
CA HIS A 304 -2.49 -6.43 22.14
C HIS A 304 -1.43 -5.86 21.18
N LYS A 305 -1.06 -6.59 20.12
CA LYS A 305 -0.13 -6.15 19.08
C LYS A 305 -0.85 -5.95 17.75
N PRO A 306 -0.43 -4.96 16.95
CA PRO A 306 -1.03 -4.62 15.67
C PRO A 306 -0.73 -5.68 14.61
N ARG A 307 -1.70 -5.90 13.73
CA ARG A 307 -1.63 -6.85 12.60
C ARG A 307 -1.55 -6.09 11.27
N PHE A 308 -0.47 -6.28 10.53
CA PHE A 308 -0.21 -5.65 9.23
C PHE A 308 -0.43 -6.67 8.12
N VAL A 309 -1.08 -6.25 7.03
CA VAL A 309 -1.28 -7.06 5.83
C VAL A 309 -0.74 -6.31 4.62
N ASN A 310 0.11 -6.99 3.87
CA ASN A 310 0.62 -6.53 2.58
C ASN A 310 0.02 -7.32 1.43
N SER A 311 -0.15 -6.64 0.31
CA SER A 311 -0.64 -7.14 -0.98
C SER A 311 -2.04 -7.78 -0.95
N PRO A 312 -3.04 -7.16 -0.29
CA PRO A 312 -4.42 -7.54 -0.55
C PRO A 312 -4.79 -7.19 -1.99
N VAL A 313 -5.68 -7.97 -2.60
CA VAL A 313 -6.00 -7.84 -4.03
C VAL A 313 -7.30 -7.11 -4.32
N SER A 314 -8.16 -6.90 -3.31
CA SER A 314 -9.46 -6.23 -3.47
C SER A 314 -9.99 -5.64 -2.14
N PRO A 315 -10.93 -4.68 -2.17
CA PRO A 315 -11.61 -4.23 -0.97
C PRO A 315 -12.46 -5.32 -0.31
N HIS A 316 -12.97 -6.29 -1.08
CA HIS A 316 -13.71 -7.46 -0.58
C HIS A 316 -12.82 -8.34 0.31
N GLU A 317 -11.60 -8.63 -0.15
CA GLU A 317 -10.60 -9.36 0.66
C GLU A 317 -10.26 -8.61 1.94
N ILE A 318 -10.07 -7.29 1.87
CA ILE A 318 -9.79 -6.46 3.05
C ILE A 318 -10.92 -6.58 4.07
N LEU A 319 -12.19 -6.48 3.65
CA LEU A 319 -13.35 -6.62 4.54
C LEU A 319 -13.37 -7.96 5.24
N ARG A 320 -13.16 -9.06 4.49
CA ARG A 320 -13.15 -10.42 5.06
C ARG A 320 -11.99 -10.62 6.03
N LEU A 321 -10.80 -10.12 5.72
CA LEU A 321 -9.65 -10.21 6.62
C LEU A 321 -9.86 -9.36 7.88
N VAL A 322 -10.44 -8.17 7.77
CA VAL A 322 -10.84 -7.38 8.96
C VAL A 322 -11.85 -8.14 9.80
N ARG A 323 -12.83 -8.80 9.16
CA ARG A 323 -13.86 -9.57 9.85
C ARG A 323 -13.31 -10.81 10.56
N GLU A 324 -12.57 -11.65 9.84
CA GLU A 324 -12.16 -12.97 10.32
C GLU A 324 -10.85 -12.92 11.11
N VAL A 325 -9.96 -11.99 10.80
CA VAL A 325 -8.61 -11.93 11.36
C VAL A 325 -8.40 -10.69 12.22
N GLY A 326 -9.09 -9.58 11.98
CA GLY A 326 -8.92 -8.35 12.74
C GLY A 326 -7.64 -7.59 12.36
N ILE A 327 -7.50 -7.24 11.10
CA ILE A 327 -6.32 -6.53 10.56
C ILE A 327 -6.32 -5.05 10.95
N ASP A 328 -5.16 -4.51 11.33
CA ASP A 328 -4.99 -3.15 11.82
C ASP A 328 -4.35 -2.20 10.79
N LEU A 329 -3.42 -2.69 9.96
CA LEU A 329 -2.85 -1.92 8.86
C LEU A 329 -2.90 -2.73 7.58
N VAL A 330 -3.33 -2.07 6.50
CA VAL A 330 -3.58 -2.70 5.20
C VAL A 330 -2.87 -1.88 4.15
N ASP A 331 -2.04 -2.51 3.32
CA ASP A 331 -1.44 -1.79 2.21
C ASP A 331 -2.45 -1.41 1.11
N GLY A 332 -2.16 -0.32 0.41
CA GLY A 332 -2.96 0.18 -0.70
C GLY A 332 -2.33 -0.02 -2.08
N PHE A 333 -1.42 -0.99 -2.25
CA PHE A 333 -0.65 -1.11 -3.49
C PHE A 333 -1.55 -1.29 -4.73
N TRP A 334 -2.61 -2.10 -4.63
CA TRP A 334 -3.56 -2.32 -5.73
C TRP A 334 -4.30 -1.02 -6.14
N ALA A 335 -4.63 -0.17 -5.16
CA ALA A 335 -5.29 1.12 -5.41
C ALA A 335 -4.32 2.14 -6.04
N GLN A 336 -3.04 2.08 -5.69
CA GLN A 336 -1.99 2.86 -6.35
C GLN A 336 -1.81 2.40 -7.80
N ARG A 337 -1.73 1.09 -8.05
CA ARG A 337 -1.65 0.50 -9.40
C ARG A 337 -2.85 0.84 -10.27
N ALA A 338 -4.04 0.97 -9.70
CA ALA A 338 -5.22 1.39 -10.44
C ALA A 338 -5.00 2.73 -11.18
N ALA A 339 -4.19 3.64 -10.62
CA ALA A 339 -3.84 4.89 -11.27
C ALA A 339 -2.93 4.71 -12.49
N ASP A 340 -2.05 3.69 -12.51
CA ASP A 340 -1.17 3.39 -13.65
C ASP A 340 -1.97 3.06 -14.90
N ILE A 341 -3.08 2.33 -14.71
CA ILE A 341 -3.97 1.86 -15.78
C ILE A 341 -5.21 2.74 -15.97
N GLY A 342 -5.20 3.97 -15.43
CA GLY A 342 -6.26 4.96 -15.72
C GLY A 342 -7.58 4.74 -14.98
N VAL A 343 -7.59 3.97 -13.88
CA VAL A 343 -8.80 3.70 -13.08
C VAL A 343 -8.95 4.73 -11.96
N ALA A 344 -10.11 5.40 -11.92
CA ALA A 344 -10.56 6.23 -10.80
C ALA A 344 -11.52 5.43 -9.91
N LEU A 345 -11.15 5.17 -8.66
CA LEU A 345 -11.97 4.39 -7.73
C LEU A 345 -13.25 5.15 -7.33
N ASP A 346 -14.39 4.45 -7.30
CA ASP A 346 -15.69 5.02 -6.93
C ASP A 346 -16.54 3.97 -6.20
N PHE A 347 -16.12 3.65 -4.97
CA PHE A 347 -16.88 2.81 -4.05
C PHE A 347 -16.86 3.39 -2.65
N ARG A 348 -17.81 2.95 -1.81
CA ARG A 348 -17.90 3.36 -0.41
C ARG A 348 -18.29 2.22 0.51
N PHE A 349 -17.80 2.33 1.74
CA PHE A 349 -18.22 1.50 2.86
C PHE A 349 -18.55 2.41 4.06
N PRO A 350 -19.65 2.20 4.79
CA PRO A 350 -20.77 1.32 4.44
C PRO A 350 -21.44 1.73 3.11
N VAL A 351 -22.18 0.81 2.49
CA VAL A 351 -22.84 1.07 1.20
C VAL A 351 -23.93 2.13 1.40
N PRO A 352 -23.93 3.24 0.63
CA PRO A 352 -24.95 4.26 0.77
C PRO A 352 -26.35 3.72 0.48
N ALA A 353 -27.39 4.30 1.07
CA ALA A 353 -28.77 3.93 0.77
C ALA A 353 -29.12 4.27 -0.69
N GLU A 354 -29.96 3.48 -1.36
CA GLU A 354 -30.21 3.58 -2.81
C GLU A 354 -30.68 4.98 -3.27
N SER A 355 -31.38 5.72 -2.40
CA SER A 355 -31.84 7.09 -2.66
C SER A 355 -30.72 8.14 -2.75
N SER A 356 -29.49 7.81 -2.35
CA SER A 356 -28.38 8.77 -2.21
C SER A 356 -27.31 8.71 -3.31
N ILE A 357 -27.40 7.76 -4.24
CA ILE A 357 -26.28 7.43 -5.16
C ILE A 357 -26.50 7.97 -6.58
N THR A 358 -27.76 8.10 -7.03
CA THR A 358 -28.05 8.48 -8.43
C THR A 358 -28.23 9.99 -8.56
N SER A 359 -27.12 10.71 -8.72
CA SER A 359 -27.17 12.07 -9.26
C SER A 359 -27.18 11.99 -10.80
N ALA A 360 -28.17 12.62 -11.44
CA ALA A 360 -28.20 12.75 -12.90
C ALA A 360 -26.95 13.45 -13.45
N ASP A 361 -26.32 14.30 -12.63
CA ASP A 361 -25.16 15.11 -13.01
C ASP A 361 -23.82 14.37 -12.83
N CYS A 362 -23.80 13.22 -12.15
CA CYS A 362 -22.59 12.44 -11.92
C CYS A 362 -22.89 10.94 -11.95
N PRO A 363 -22.85 10.30 -13.14
CA PRO A 363 -23.18 8.88 -13.28
C PRO A 363 -22.27 7.99 -12.44
N ALA A 364 -22.88 6.96 -11.84
CA ALA A 364 -22.18 5.91 -11.11
C ALA A 364 -21.36 4.99 -12.04
N PRO A 365 -20.45 4.17 -11.49
CA PRO A 365 -19.73 3.17 -12.26
C PRO A 365 -20.65 2.22 -13.03
N ARG A 366 -20.09 1.58 -14.04
CA ARG A 366 -20.83 0.66 -14.91
C ARG A 366 -21.36 -0.52 -14.08
N THR A 367 -22.65 -0.80 -14.24
CA THR A 367 -23.26 -2.02 -13.71
C THR A 367 -23.05 -3.18 -14.69
N ARG A 368 -22.53 -4.29 -14.18
CA ARG A 368 -22.27 -5.53 -14.90
C ARG A 368 -23.56 -6.35 -15.07
N LYS A 369 -23.49 -7.41 -15.88
CA LYS A 369 -24.67 -8.22 -16.26
C LYS A 369 -25.31 -8.95 -15.07
N ASP A 370 -24.52 -9.24 -14.05
CA ASP A 370 -24.94 -9.84 -12.79
C ASP A 370 -25.57 -8.82 -11.82
N GLY A 371 -25.65 -7.55 -12.20
CA GLY A 371 -26.23 -6.47 -11.39
C GLY A 371 -25.22 -5.78 -10.46
N LYS A 372 -23.98 -6.25 -10.39
CA LYS A 372 -22.93 -5.64 -9.56
C LYS A 372 -22.30 -4.44 -10.26
N MET A 373 -21.89 -3.46 -9.47
CA MET A 373 -21.27 -2.23 -9.94
C MET A 373 -19.75 -2.35 -9.92
N ASP A 374 -19.09 -1.82 -10.94
CA ASP A 374 -17.63 -1.68 -10.92
C ASP A 374 -17.14 -0.88 -9.70
N LEU A 375 -15.93 -1.21 -9.22
CA LEU A 375 -15.27 -0.47 -8.14
C LEU A 375 -14.80 0.94 -8.58
N GLY A 376 -15.01 1.35 -9.83
CA GLY A 376 -14.54 2.62 -10.35
C GLY A 376 -14.77 2.81 -11.85
N HIS A 377 -14.06 3.78 -12.41
CA HIS A 377 -14.17 4.19 -13.81
C HIS A 377 -12.86 3.95 -14.55
N ASN A 378 -12.92 3.23 -15.67
CA ASN A 378 -11.81 3.13 -16.62
C ASN A 378 -11.78 4.38 -17.51
N LEU A 379 -10.96 5.37 -17.16
CA LEU A 379 -10.94 6.66 -17.86
C LEU A 379 -10.23 6.61 -19.22
N PHE A 380 -9.67 5.48 -19.64
CA PHE A 380 -9.29 5.29 -21.05
C PHE A 380 -10.51 5.11 -21.96
N ASP A 381 -11.66 4.68 -21.44
CA ASP A 381 -12.87 4.46 -22.22
C ASP A 381 -13.36 5.76 -22.88
N SER A 382 -13.68 5.65 -24.18
CA SER A 382 -14.25 6.72 -25.00
C SER A 382 -15.54 7.32 -24.43
N MET A 383 -16.28 6.59 -23.60
CA MET A 383 -17.49 7.11 -22.94
C MET A 383 -17.20 8.33 -22.06
N TYR A 384 -15.97 8.46 -21.54
CA TYR A 384 -15.58 9.57 -20.67
C TYR A 384 -15.10 10.81 -21.43
N ARG A 385 -14.98 10.76 -22.77
CA ARG A 385 -14.46 11.87 -23.59
C ARG A 385 -15.18 13.20 -23.36
N HIS A 386 -16.47 13.16 -23.11
CA HIS A 386 -17.34 14.32 -22.87
C HIS A 386 -18.02 14.27 -21.50
N ASP A 387 -17.53 13.42 -20.59
CA ASP A 387 -18.04 13.34 -19.23
C ASP A 387 -17.42 14.46 -18.37
N HIS A 388 -18.17 15.53 -18.15
CA HIS A 388 -17.75 16.66 -17.31
C HIS A 388 -18.09 16.47 -15.82
N SER A 389 -18.49 15.27 -15.42
CA SER A 389 -18.75 14.96 -14.02
C SER A 389 -17.47 14.73 -13.20
N ARG A 390 -17.65 14.66 -11.88
CA ARG A 390 -16.58 14.40 -10.90
C ARG A 390 -15.97 13.02 -11.09
N LEU A 391 -14.78 12.80 -10.53
CA LEU A 391 -14.11 11.49 -10.61
C LEU A 391 -14.90 10.35 -9.96
N ALA A 392 -15.67 10.64 -8.92
CA ALA A 392 -16.49 9.68 -8.21
C ALA A 392 -17.89 10.26 -7.94
N SER A 393 -18.91 9.44 -8.21
CA SER A 393 -20.32 9.68 -7.86
C SER A 393 -20.56 9.53 -6.36
N SER A 394 -19.81 8.66 -5.69
CA SER A 394 -19.98 8.36 -4.26
C SER A 394 -19.49 9.48 -3.33
N PHE A 395 -18.80 10.49 -3.87
CA PHE A 395 -18.21 11.60 -3.13
C PHE A 395 -18.58 12.95 -3.75
N SER A 396 -18.73 13.98 -2.90
CA SER A 396 -18.83 15.37 -3.32
C SER A 396 -17.44 15.99 -3.50
N ASP A 397 -17.34 17.04 -4.31
CA ASP A 397 -16.17 17.90 -4.37
C ASP A 397 -16.26 19.02 -3.33
N GLY A 398 -15.11 19.57 -2.93
CA GLY A 398 -15.03 20.58 -1.88
C GLY A 398 -15.68 21.91 -2.29
N HIS A 399 -15.59 22.28 -3.56
CA HIS A 399 -16.14 23.55 -4.05
C HIS A 399 -17.68 23.54 -4.01
N SER A 400 -18.31 22.51 -4.56
CA SER A 400 -19.76 22.33 -4.55
C SER A 400 -20.31 22.15 -3.13
N ALA A 401 -19.60 21.41 -2.27
CA ALA A 401 -20.00 21.24 -0.87
C ALA A 401 -19.92 22.53 -0.04
N GLY A 402 -19.07 23.49 -0.43
CA GLY A 402 -19.02 24.80 0.20
C GLY A 402 -20.17 25.73 -0.22
N GLN A 403 -20.89 25.41 -1.30
CA GLN A 403 -21.97 26.22 -1.85
C GLN A 403 -23.37 25.67 -1.50
N SER A 404 -23.50 24.38 -1.21
CA SER A 404 -24.77 23.76 -0.82
C SER A 404 -24.77 23.30 0.64
N HIS A 405 -25.87 23.56 1.35
CA HIS A 405 -26.05 23.12 2.75
C HIS A 405 -26.64 21.70 2.88
N SER A 406 -26.88 20.99 1.77
CA SER A 406 -27.72 19.78 1.74
C SER A 406 -27.18 18.64 0.86
N ASN A 407 -25.89 18.31 0.95
CA ASN A 407 -25.36 17.11 0.30
C ASN A 407 -25.10 16.01 1.34
N ASP A 408 -25.82 14.90 1.22
CA ASP A 408 -25.62 13.68 2.03
C ASP A 408 -24.30 12.93 1.69
N LEU A 409 -23.58 13.39 0.66
CA LEU A 409 -22.32 12.79 0.21
C LEU A 409 -21.11 13.35 0.97
N PRO A 410 -20.18 12.51 1.44
CA PRO A 410 -18.93 12.96 2.02
C PRO A 410 -18.08 13.65 0.97
N VAL A 411 -17.36 14.68 1.38
CA VAL A 411 -16.43 15.41 0.51
C VAL A 411 -15.15 14.61 0.33
N CYS A 412 -14.68 14.45 -0.91
CA CYS A 412 -13.35 13.90 -1.17
C CYS A 412 -12.30 15.04 -1.06
N PRO A 413 -11.42 15.04 -0.04
CA PRO A 413 -10.47 16.13 0.20
C PRO A 413 -9.22 16.09 -0.70
N CYS A 414 -9.13 15.13 -1.63
CA CYS A 414 -7.92 14.94 -2.43
C CYS A 414 -7.66 16.14 -3.35
N GLY A 415 -6.40 16.33 -3.76
CA GLY A 415 -6.02 17.45 -4.64
C GLY A 415 -6.69 17.42 -6.03
N ALA A 416 -7.25 16.28 -6.45
CA ALA A 416 -7.99 16.16 -7.70
C ALA A 416 -9.47 16.59 -7.58
N CYS A 417 -10.13 16.19 -6.50
CA CYS A 417 -11.55 16.49 -6.27
C CYS A 417 -11.76 17.79 -5.52
N SER A 418 -10.81 18.23 -4.69
CA SER A 418 -10.91 19.47 -3.91
C SER A 418 -9.61 20.29 -4.02
N PRO A 419 -9.20 20.68 -5.24
CA PRO A 419 -8.00 21.50 -5.42
C PRO A 419 -8.12 22.82 -4.66
N ARG A 420 -6.99 23.34 -4.18
CA ARG A 420 -6.92 24.61 -3.45
C ARG A 420 -5.93 25.54 -4.12
N SER A 421 -6.23 26.84 -4.12
CA SER A 421 -5.27 27.84 -4.52
C SER A 421 -4.05 27.80 -3.59
N PRO A 422 -2.83 28.02 -4.10
CA PRO A 422 -1.65 28.00 -3.27
C PRO A 422 -1.70 29.16 -2.26
N ALA A 423 -1.18 28.93 -1.05
CA ALA A 423 -1.16 29.95 0.00
C ALA A 423 -0.24 31.13 -0.35
N SER A 424 0.86 30.82 -1.05
CA SER A 424 1.78 31.79 -1.64
C SER A 424 2.20 31.30 -3.02
N ARG A 425 2.56 32.22 -3.92
CA ARG A 425 3.01 31.90 -5.27
C ARG A 425 4.50 32.17 -5.36
N LEU A 426 5.26 31.20 -5.87
CA LEU A 426 6.65 31.42 -6.25
C LEU A 426 6.64 32.02 -7.66
N LEU A 427 7.05 33.28 -7.77
CA LEU A 427 7.21 33.96 -9.05
C LEU A 427 8.68 33.84 -9.45
N HIS A 428 8.95 33.15 -10.56
CA HIS A 428 10.28 32.96 -11.12
C HIS A 428 10.69 34.10 -12.06
N SER A 429 9.73 34.91 -12.52
CA SER A 429 9.98 36.07 -13.37
C SER A 429 8.97 37.20 -13.13
N SER A 430 9.30 38.40 -13.62
CA SER A 430 8.38 39.54 -13.66
C SER A 430 7.22 39.34 -14.65
N VAL A 431 7.29 38.37 -15.56
CA VAL A 431 6.21 38.01 -16.48
C VAL A 431 5.15 37.17 -15.78
N ASP A 432 5.53 36.35 -14.80
CA ASP A 432 4.62 35.48 -14.05
C ASP A 432 3.54 36.28 -13.34
N ILE A 433 3.86 37.52 -12.97
CA ILE A 433 2.92 38.49 -12.39
C ILE A 433 1.68 38.65 -13.29
N GLN A 434 1.85 38.70 -14.62
CA GLN A 434 0.74 38.89 -15.57
C GLN A 434 -0.21 37.70 -15.62
N SER A 435 0.31 36.49 -15.45
CA SER A 435 -0.48 35.25 -15.40
C SER A 435 -1.42 35.18 -14.19
N TRP A 436 -1.15 35.99 -13.16
CA TRP A 436 -1.86 35.96 -11.87
C TRP A 436 -2.42 37.32 -11.43
N GLN A 437 -2.27 38.36 -12.26
CA GLN A 437 -2.81 39.71 -12.06
C GLN A 437 -4.22 39.86 -12.63
N ASP A 438 -5.12 38.90 -12.38
CA ASP A 438 -6.54 39.21 -12.53
C ASP A 438 -7.01 40.00 -11.30
N SER A 439 -6.78 41.32 -11.34
CA SER A 439 -7.23 42.28 -10.32
C SER A 439 -8.74 42.24 -10.09
N GLN A 440 -9.53 41.61 -10.97
CA GLN A 440 -10.99 41.50 -10.84
C GLN A 440 -11.42 40.24 -10.05
N ARG A 441 -10.53 39.26 -9.81
CA ARG A 441 -10.81 38.07 -8.97
C ARG A 441 -9.60 37.69 -8.11
N PRO A 442 -9.35 38.38 -6.99
CA PRO A 442 -8.38 37.92 -6.02
C PRO A 442 -8.84 36.58 -5.44
N LEU A 443 -8.21 35.47 -5.86
CA LEU A 443 -8.42 34.17 -5.25
C LEU A 443 -7.81 34.19 -3.84
N PRO A 444 -8.60 34.00 -2.76
CA PRO A 444 -8.07 33.93 -1.42
C PRO A 444 -7.02 32.81 -1.34
N PRO A 445 -5.98 32.94 -0.51
CA PRO A 445 -5.07 31.84 -0.20
C PRO A 445 -5.86 30.60 0.26
N SER A 446 -5.51 29.42 -0.27
CA SER A 446 -6.11 28.13 0.12
C SER A 446 -7.62 27.99 -0.18
N ALA A 447 -8.17 28.84 -1.04
CA ALA A 447 -9.56 28.77 -1.51
C ALA A 447 -9.81 27.54 -2.39
N LEU A 448 -10.94 26.87 -2.14
CA LEU A 448 -11.37 25.70 -2.92
C LEU A 448 -11.66 26.08 -4.36
N GLN A 449 -11.05 25.35 -5.29
CA GLN A 449 -11.20 25.47 -6.72
C GLN A 449 -12.14 24.38 -7.26
N PRO A 450 -12.73 24.57 -8.45
CA PRO A 450 -13.51 23.53 -9.10
C PRO A 450 -12.72 22.22 -9.27
N PRO A 451 -13.38 21.05 -9.15
CA PRO A 451 -12.73 19.76 -9.29
C PRO A 451 -12.21 19.52 -10.71
N PHE A 452 -11.20 18.67 -10.84
CA PHE A 452 -10.89 18.06 -12.13
C PHE A 452 -11.98 17.06 -12.52
N VAL A 453 -12.35 17.07 -13.80
CA VAL A 453 -13.48 16.26 -14.34
C VAL A 453 -12.98 15.03 -15.09
N ARG A 454 -13.83 14.01 -15.22
CA ARG A 454 -13.47 12.73 -15.88
C ARG A 454 -12.93 12.91 -17.30
N SER A 455 -13.57 13.76 -18.11
CA SER A 455 -13.15 14.09 -19.49
C SER A 455 -11.77 14.75 -19.56
N TYR A 456 -11.42 15.56 -18.57
CA TYR A 456 -10.09 16.16 -18.51
C TYR A 456 -9.03 15.10 -18.21
N VAL A 457 -9.26 14.23 -17.22
CA VAL A 457 -8.33 13.14 -16.93
C VAL A 457 -8.23 12.15 -18.09
N HIS A 458 -9.35 11.80 -18.74
CA HIS A 458 -9.39 11.04 -19.99
C HIS A 458 -8.49 11.68 -21.06
N HIS A 459 -8.62 12.99 -21.29
CA HIS A 459 -7.78 13.71 -22.24
C HIS A 459 -6.29 13.62 -21.87
N LEU A 460 -5.93 13.82 -20.60
CA LEU A 460 -4.55 13.73 -20.14
C LEU A 460 -3.95 12.32 -20.32
N LEU A 461 -4.74 11.28 -20.04
CA LEU A 461 -4.33 9.88 -20.26
C LEU A 461 -4.03 9.61 -21.74
N HIS A 462 -4.92 10.03 -22.65
CA HIS A 462 -4.75 9.86 -24.10
C HIS A 462 -3.65 10.75 -24.71
N THR A 463 -3.26 11.82 -24.02
CA THR A 463 -2.14 12.69 -24.42
C THR A 463 -0.82 12.31 -23.75
N HIS A 464 -0.80 11.27 -22.92
CA HIS A 464 0.35 10.81 -22.14
C HIS A 464 0.92 11.86 -21.19
N GLU A 465 0.06 12.71 -20.65
CA GLU A 465 0.41 13.67 -19.63
C GLU A 465 0.49 12.98 -18.26
N MET A 466 1.68 12.98 -17.67
CA MET A 466 1.97 12.24 -16.42
C MET A 466 1.13 12.73 -15.22
N CYS A 467 0.63 13.97 -15.27
CA CYS A 467 -0.23 14.53 -14.22
C CYS A 467 -1.55 13.77 -14.05
N SER A 468 -2.03 13.06 -15.08
CA SER A 468 -3.21 12.19 -15.00
C SER A 468 -3.06 11.14 -13.88
N HIS A 469 -1.93 10.43 -13.86
CA HIS A 469 -1.64 9.41 -12.87
C HIS A 469 -1.51 10.00 -11.45
N THR A 470 -0.95 11.21 -11.31
CA THR A 470 -0.90 11.92 -10.02
C THR A 470 -2.31 12.22 -9.50
N LEU A 471 -3.21 12.74 -10.34
CA LEU A 471 -4.60 13.05 -9.96
C LEU A 471 -5.35 11.78 -9.55
N LEU A 472 -5.20 10.70 -10.33
CA LEU A 472 -5.81 9.41 -10.05
C LEU A 472 -5.29 8.81 -8.75
N ALA A 473 -3.97 8.81 -8.53
CA ALA A 473 -3.39 8.21 -7.35
C ALA A 473 -3.72 9.01 -6.07
N MET A 474 -3.82 10.35 -6.14
CA MET A 474 -4.38 11.19 -5.05
C MET A 474 -5.81 10.80 -4.70
N HIS A 475 -6.65 10.63 -5.71
CA HIS A 475 -8.05 10.25 -5.54
C HIS A 475 -8.18 8.83 -4.96
N ASN A 476 -7.51 7.85 -5.57
CA ASN A 476 -7.62 6.44 -5.20
C ASN A 476 -7.15 6.16 -3.76
N LEU A 477 -6.01 6.74 -3.34
CA LEU A 477 -5.55 6.63 -1.95
C LEU A 477 -6.53 7.27 -0.96
N THR A 478 -7.17 8.38 -1.34
CA THR A 478 -8.17 9.06 -0.51
C THR A 478 -9.45 8.24 -0.39
N VAL A 479 -9.93 7.62 -1.48
CA VAL A 479 -11.07 6.71 -1.49
C VAL A 479 -10.79 5.50 -0.59
N LEU A 480 -9.61 4.89 -0.70
CA LEU A 480 -9.23 3.75 0.13
C LEU A 480 -9.12 4.14 1.62
N SER A 481 -8.56 5.30 1.93
CA SER A 481 -8.53 5.83 3.30
C SER A 481 -9.94 6.07 3.85
N ALA A 482 -10.85 6.63 3.05
CA ALA A 482 -12.25 6.84 3.44
C ALA A 482 -13.00 5.52 3.63
N PHE A 483 -12.69 4.49 2.83
CA PHE A 483 -13.20 3.14 3.00
C PHE A 483 -12.79 2.54 4.35
N LEU A 484 -11.50 2.62 4.72
CA LEU A 484 -11.02 2.16 6.03
C LEU A 484 -11.63 2.97 7.19
N GLU A 485 -11.85 4.27 7.01
CA GLU A 485 -12.60 5.09 7.97
C GLU A 485 -14.05 4.63 8.11
N GLY A 486 -14.68 4.26 7.00
CA GLY A 486 -16.01 3.64 6.97
C GLY A 486 -16.09 2.38 7.82
N ILE A 487 -15.09 1.50 7.71
CA ILE A 487 -14.98 0.29 8.55
C ILE A 487 -14.94 0.69 10.03
N ARG A 488 -14.08 1.65 10.40
CA ARG A 488 -13.99 2.14 11.80
C ARG A 488 -15.31 2.72 12.29
N LYS A 489 -16.06 3.45 11.45
CA LYS A 489 -17.39 3.99 11.79
C LYS A 489 -18.41 2.88 12.05
N VAL A 490 -18.42 1.81 11.26
CA VAL A 490 -19.32 0.67 11.48
C VAL A 490 -18.93 -0.05 12.78
N LEU A 491 -17.64 -0.25 13.03
CA LEU A 491 -17.15 -0.87 14.27
C LEU A 491 -17.35 -0.01 15.53
N GLY A 492 -17.65 1.28 15.37
CA GLY A 492 -18.04 2.17 16.47
C GLY A 492 -19.53 2.13 16.83
N ARG A 493 -20.37 1.37 16.08
CA ARG A 493 -21.81 1.22 16.35
C ARG A 493 -22.07 0.17 17.43
N GLU A 494 -23.32 0.11 17.90
CA GLU A 494 -23.80 -1.00 18.74
C GLU A 494 -23.73 -2.32 17.96
N PHE A 495 -23.30 -3.41 18.62
CA PHE A 495 -23.12 -4.74 18.02
C PHE A 495 -22.19 -4.75 16.78
N PRO A 496 -20.91 -4.37 16.96
CA PRO A 496 -20.00 -4.08 15.84
C PRO A 496 -19.77 -5.26 14.89
N LYS A 497 -19.79 -6.50 15.40
CA LYS A 497 -19.60 -7.69 14.57
C LYS A 497 -20.78 -7.94 13.63
N ASP A 498 -22.00 -7.86 14.14
CA ASP A 498 -23.21 -8.15 13.37
C ASP A 498 -23.50 -7.03 12.36
N GLU A 499 -23.26 -5.77 12.75
CA GLU A 499 -23.38 -4.64 11.83
C GLU A 499 -22.32 -4.66 10.74
N LEU A 500 -21.07 -5.03 11.06
CA LEU A 500 -20.04 -5.22 10.05
C LEU A 500 -20.45 -6.32 9.06
N GLU A 501 -20.93 -7.46 9.54
CA GLU A 501 -21.36 -8.57 8.69
C GLU A 501 -22.45 -8.14 7.70
N LYS A 502 -23.49 -7.45 8.19
CA LYS A 502 -24.56 -6.92 7.33
C LYS A 502 -24.03 -5.99 6.26
N GLU A 503 -23.14 -5.06 6.62
CA GLU A 503 -22.57 -4.11 5.65
C GLU A 503 -21.61 -4.77 4.66
N ILE A 504 -20.87 -5.81 5.06
CA ILE A 504 -20.05 -6.62 4.15
C ILE A 504 -20.93 -7.32 3.11
N VAL A 505 -21.99 -7.99 3.54
CA VAL A 505 -22.93 -8.65 2.62
C VAL A 505 -23.53 -7.65 1.63
N ARG A 506 -23.92 -6.46 2.11
CA ARG A 506 -24.41 -5.37 1.23
C ARG A 506 -23.33 -4.92 0.24
N PHE A 507 -22.07 -4.83 0.67
CA PHE A 507 -20.96 -4.45 -0.20
C PHE A 507 -20.69 -5.49 -1.28
N GLU A 508 -20.65 -6.78 -0.92
CA GLU A 508 -20.44 -7.91 -1.85
C GLU A 508 -21.57 -8.07 -2.87
N GLN A 509 -22.79 -7.70 -2.50
CA GLN A 509 -23.95 -7.64 -3.41
C GLN A 509 -23.91 -6.42 -4.32
N LYS A 510 -23.34 -5.31 -3.86
CA LYS A 510 -23.32 -4.04 -4.61
C LYS A 510 -22.18 -3.95 -5.60
N TYR A 511 -20.97 -4.35 -5.21
CA TYR A 511 -19.74 -4.12 -5.97
C TYR A 511 -19.13 -5.41 -6.51
N ASP A 512 -18.64 -5.33 -7.74
CA ASP A 512 -17.96 -6.41 -8.43
C ASP A 512 -16.66 -6.80 -7.71
N GLU A 513 -16.47 -8.11 -7.52
CA GLU A 513 -15.26 -8.69 -6.93
C GLU A 513 -14.31 -9.25 -8.01
N ASP A 514 -14.81 -9.55 -9.20
CA ASP A 514 -14.05 -10.28 -10.23
C ASP A 514 -12.93 -9.42 -10.85
N MET A 515 -12.90 -8.12 -10.52
CA MET A 515 -11.91 -7.14 -10.97
C MET A 515 -11.88 -7.01 -12.51
N VAL A 516 -13.02 -7.24 -13.18
CA VAL A 516 -13.14 -7.14 -14.65
C VAL A 516 -12.75 -5.76 -15.15
N LEU A 517 -13.04 -4.72 -14.36
CA LEU A 517 -12.61 -3.35 -14.63
C LEU A 517 -11.09 -3.22 -14.82
N TRP A 518 -10.28 -3.93 -14.02
CA TRP A 518 -8.82 -3.87 -14.13
C TRP A 518 -8.34 -4.49 -15.44
N ASP A 519 -8.93 -5.61 -15.86
CA ASP A 519 -8.58 -6.28 -17.11
C ASP A 519 -8.91 -5.41 -18.33
N GLU A 520 -10.11 -4.80 -18.34
CA GLU A 520 -10.52 -3.87 -19.38
C GLU A 520 -9.59 -2.63 -19.41
N ALA A 521 -9.31 -2.04 -18.25
CA ALA A 521 -8.46 -0.86 -18.14
C ALA A 521 -7.01 -1.14 -18.56
N ALA A 522 -6.44 -2.28 -18.15
CA ALA A 522 -5.10 -2.68 -18.54
C ALA A 522 -4.99 -2.90 -20.07
N THR A 523 -6.00 -3.52 -20.67
CA THR A 523 -6.07 -3.71 -22.13
C THR A 523 -6.07 -2.37 -22.86
N MET A 524 -6.95 -1.44 -22.44
CA MET A 524 -7.05 -0.12 -23.09
C MET A 524 -5.82 0.75 -22.86
N TRP A 525 -5.21 0.68 -21.68
CA TRP A 525 -3.94 1.33 -21.38
C TRP A 525 -2.84 0.86 -22.35
N LEU A 526 -2.73 -0.46 -22.58
CA LEU A 526 -1.75 -1.02 -23.51
C LEU A 526 -1.99 -0.60 -24.95
N ASP A 527 -3.24 -0.52 -25.39
CA ASP A 527 -3.58 -0.02 -26.72
C ASP A 527 -3.10 1.42 -26.92
N VAL A 528 -3.28 2.27 -25.90
CA VAL A 528 -2.83 3.67 -25.91
C VAL A 528 -1.29 3.76 -25.90
N GLU A 529 -0.60 2.98 -25.07
CA GLU A 529 0.87 2.95 -25.07
C GLU A 529 1.45 2.40 -26.38
N HIS A 530 0.79 1.42 -26.99
CA HIS A 530 1.20 0.89 -28.30
C HIS A 530 1.00 1.93 -29.41
N ALA A 531 -0.11 2.68 -29.40
CA ALA A 531 -0.34 3.78 -30.33
C ALA A 531 0.74 4.87 -30.19
N ARG A 532 1.15 5.20 -28.97
CA ARG A 532 2.27 6.10 -28.68
C ARG A 532 3.58 5.61 -29.26
N GLY A 533 3.90 4.33 -29.04
CA GLY A 533 5.12 3.69 -29.53
C GLY A 533 5.21 3.77 -31.06
N LYS A 534 4.12 3.44 -31.75
CA LYS A 534 4.01 3.61 -33.22
C LYS A 534 4.24 5.06 -33.66
N GLY A 535 3.61 6.03 -32.97
CA GLY A 535 3.80 7.45 -33.25
C GLY A 535 5.25 7.92 -33.03
N ARG A 536 5.91 7.42 -31.98
CA ARG A 536 7.34 7.68 -31.73
C ARG A 536 8.22 7.11 -32.84
N LEU A 537 8.03 5.84 -33.21
CA LEU A 537 8.77 5.19 -34.28
C LEU A 537 8.58 5.90 -35.64
N ALA A 538 7.36 6.36 -35.94
CA ALA A 538 7.08 7.13 -37.15
C ALA A 538 7.84 8.47 -37.16
N ARG A 539 7.90 9.18 -36.03
CA ARG A 539 8.68 10.42 -35.88
C ARG A 539 10.19 10.17 -35.98
N GLU A 540 10.70 9.10 -35.38
CA GLU A 540 12.11 8.72 -35.46
C GLU A 540 12.52 8.34 -36.90
N ARG A 541 11.68 7.57 -37.62
CA ARG A 541 11.87 7.29 -39.05
C ARG A 541 11.88 8.56 -39.89
N GLY A 542 10.93 9.47 -39.68
CA GLY A 542 10.90 10.76 -40.38
C GLY A 542 12.17 11.60 -40.14
N LYS A 543 12.69 11.63 -38.90
CA LYS A 543 13.96 12.29 -38.57
C LYS A 543 15.16 11.62 -39.22
N GLN A 544 15.20 10.28 -39.27
CA GLN A 544 16.25 9.53 -39.97
C GLN A 544 16.23 9.83 -41.48
N THR A 545 15.06 9.79 -42.13
CA THR A 545 14.92 10.13 -43.55
C THR A 545 15.37 11.57 -43.83
N ALA A 546 15.00 12.53 -42.98
CA ALA A 546 15.45 13.92 -43.11
C ALA A 546 16.97 14.08 -42.89
N SER A 547 17.57 13.33 -41.97
CA SER A 547 19.02 13.33 -41.72
C SER A 547 19.80 12.72 -42.88
N THR A 548 19.29 11.67 -43.52
CA THR A 548 19.95 11.00 -44.66
C THR A 548 19.86 11.83 -45.94
N MET A 549 18.84 12.68 -46.09
CA MET A 549 18.76 13.64 -47.20
C MET A 549 19.67 14.86 -47.02
N GLY A 550 20.15 15.15 -45.80
CA GLY A 550 21.04 16.28 -45.51
C GLY A 550 22.54 16.01 -45.72
N THR A 551 22.94 14.75 -45.95
CA THR A 551 24.34 14.34 -46.18
C THR A 551 24.64 14.00 -47.65
N ALA A 552 23.66 14.16 -48.54
CA ALA A 552 23.86 14.07 -49.98
C ALA A 552 23.90 15.48 -50.60
N ALA A 553 25.00 16.19 -50.37
CA ALA A 553 25.37 17.41 -51.10
C ALA A 553 26.87 17.39 -51.39
#